data_AF-A0A897ML77-F1
#
_entry.id   AF-A0A897ML77-F1
#
_cell.length_a   1.000
_cell.length_b   1.000
_cell.length_c   1.000
_cell.angle_alpha   90.00
_cell.angle_beta   90.00
_cell.angle_gamma   90.00
#
_symmetry.space_group_name_H-M   'P 1'
#
loop_
_entity.id
_entity.type
_entity.pdbx_description
1 polymer ?
#
loop_
_entity_poly.entity_id
_entity_poly.type
_entity_poly.pdbx_seq_one_letter_code
_entity_poly.pdbx_strand_id
1 'polypeptide(L)'
;MVRLPLVPRWLRWSAVVVAAAAIAAASLLVVPPDTPETGTIGFDKLWHAATYLGFGLLLAYALVEAGLSVRTKAMLVFGLATLYGVGIEIAQAFVPYRRYDVLDMVANAVGAALACGWYRFEGRIDFVGTEAFEGAD
;
A
#
# COMPACT_ATOMS: atom_id res chain seq x y z
N MET A 1 8.62 17.34 -17.14
CA MET A 1 8.90 16.35 -16.10
C MET A 1 8.27 16.82 -14.82
N VAL A 2 7.66 15.92 -14.05
CA VAL A 2 7.06 16.28 -12.74
C VAL A 2 8.17 16.18 -11.69
N ARG A 3 8.39 17.25 -10.93
CA ARG A 3 9.35 17.24 -9.82
C ARG A 3 8.64 16.76 -8.57
N LEU A 4 9.17 15.72 -7.93
CA LEU A 4 8.68 15.25 -6.63
C LEU A 4 9.78 15.39 -5.59
N PRO A 5 9.46 15.93 -4.39
CA PRO A 5 10.42 15.98 -3.31
C PRO A 5 10.76 14.56 -2.88
N LEU A 6 12.05 14.27 -2.73
CA LEU A 6 12.57 13.01 -2.23
C LEU A 6 13.02 13.21 -0.79
N VAL A 7 12.14 12.84 0.13
CA VAL A 7 12.43 12.95 1.56
C VAL A 7 13.45 11.89 2.00
N PRO A 8 14.17 12.11 3.12
CA PRO A 8 15.18 11.18 3.60
C PRO A 8 14.66 9.74 3.72
N ARG A 9 15.56 8.77 3.47
CA ARG A 9 15.21 7.33 3.46
C ARG A 9 14.48 6.89 4.74
N TRP A 10 14.93 7.34 5.91
CA TRP A 10 14.32 6.95 7.18
C TRP A 10 12.85 7.42 7.29
N LEU A 11 12.51 8.59 6.75
CA LEU A 11 11.14 9.10 6.79
C LEU A 11 10.21 8.31 5.87
N ARG A 12 10.70 7.93 4.67
CA ARG A 12 9.95 7.06 3.74
C ARG A 12 9.61 5.71 4.37
N TRP A 13 10.60 5.06 4.98
CA TRP A 13 10.38 3.79 5.67
C TRP A 13 9.54 3.94 6.93
N SER A 14 9.65 5.06 7.65
CA SER A 14 8.77 5.38 8.78
C SER A 14 7.31 5.47 8.33
N ALA A 15 7.04 6.13 7.19
CA ALA A 15 5.69 6.19 6.63
C ALA A 15 5.14 4.81 6.25
N VAL A 16 5.98 3.92 5.68
CA VAL A 16 5.61 2.52 5.42
C VAL A 16 5.24 1.79 6.70
N VAL A 17 6.07 1.92 7.76
CA VAL A 17 5.83 1.26 9.05
C VAL A 17 4.56 1.79 9.72
N VAL A 18 4.35 3.10 9.73
CA VAL A 18 3.13 3.72 10.28
C VAL A 18 1.89 3.26 9.51
N ALA A 19 1.95 3.23 8.18
CA ALA A 19 0.84 2.74 7.36
C ALA A 19 0.55 1.26 7.64
N ALA A 20 1.59 0.41 7.72
CA ALA A 20 1.42 -1.00 8.07
C ALA A 20 0.75 -1.14 9.45
N ALA A 21 1.26 -0.44 10.47
CA ALA A 21 0.69 -0.46 11.81
C ALA A 21 -0.76 0.03 11.85
N ALA A 22 -1.09 1.10 11.11
CA ALA A 22 -2.46 1.62 11.00
C ALA A 22 -3.40 0.60 10.35
N ILE A 23 -2.96 -0.07 9.27
CA ILE A 23 -3.71 -1.14 8.61
C ILE A 23 -3.95 -2.30 9.59
N ALA A 24 -2.91 -2.76 10.29
CA ALA A 24 -3.05 -3.83 11.28
C ALA A 24 -4.02 -3.45 12.40
N ALA A 25 -3.89 -2.23 12.94
CA ALA A 25 -4.78 -1.75 13.99
C ALA A 25 -6.23 -1.68 13.50
N ALA A 26 -6.49 -1.14 12.31
CA ALA A 26 -7.83 -1.09 11.72
C ALA A 26 -8.40 -2.50 11.50
N SER A 27 -7.63 -3.40 10.89
CA SER A 27 -8.09 -4.76 10.58
C SER A 27 -8.30 -5.64 11.81
N LEU A 28 -7.49 -5.47 12.86
CA LEU A 28 -7.53 -6.36 14.03
C LEU A 28 -8.35 -5.80 15.20
N LEU A 29 -8.45 -4.47 15.34
CA LEU A 29 -9.07 -3.85 16.52
C LEU A 29 -10.46 -3.23 16.22
N VAL A 30 -10.74 -2.84 14.97
CA VAL A 30 -11.96 -2.09 14.64
C VAL A 30 -13.00 -3.00 13.99
N VAL A 31 -13.98 -3.50 14.75
CA VAL A 31 -15.06 -4.33 14.19
C VAL A 31 -15.95 -3.49 13.25
N PRO A 32 -16.16 -3.90 11.98
CA PRO A 32 -17.03 -3.20 11.05
C PRO A 32 -18.48 -3.30 11.53
N PRO A 33 -19.31 -2.27 11.27
CA PRO A 33 -20.75 -2.37 11.53
C PRO A 33 -21.38 -3.45 10.63
N ASP A 34 -22.37 -4.17 11.16
CA ASP A 34 -23.18 -5.13 10.41
C ASP A 34 -24.12 -4.40 9.42
N THR A 35 -23.54 -3.78 8.39
CA THR A 35 -24.29 -3.16 7.30
C THR A 35 -24.44 -4.17 6.16
N PRO A 36 -25.67 -4.43 5.66
CA PRO A 36 -25.85 -5.27 4.48
C PRO A 36 -25.06 -4.69 3.30
N GLU A 37 -24.09 -5.45 2.78
CA GLU A 37 -23.37 -5.04 1.57
C GLU A 37 -24.34 -5.05 0.38
N THR A 38 -24.58 -3.88 -0.22
CA THR A 38 -25.42 -3.73 -1.40
C THR A 38 -24.57 -3.86 -2.67
N GLY A 39 -24.67 -4.98 -3.38
CA GLY A 39 -24.00 -5.23 -4.66
C GLY A 39 -23.18 -6.52 -4.72
N THR A 40 -22.66 -6.88 -5.89
CA THR A 40 -21.78 -8.06 -6.09
C THR A 40 -20.33 -7.83 -5.63
N ILE A 41 -19.91 -6.57 -5.51
CA ILE A 41 -18.65 -6.16 -4.87
C ILE A 41 -19.04 -5.19 -3.76
N GLY A 42 -18.93 -5.63 -2.51
CA GLY A 42 -19.17 -4.76 -1.36
C GLY A 42 -18.20 -3.58 -1.29
N PHE A 43 -18.67 -2.47 -0.71
CA PHE A 43 -17.88 -1.26 -0.50
C PHE A 43 -16.61 -1.52 0.33
N ASP A 44 -16.67 -2.50 1.22
CA ASP A 44 -15.53 -3.01 1.99
C ASP A 44 -14.37 -3.50 1.10
N LYS A 45 -14.66 -4.27 0.05
CA LYS A 45 -13.63 -4.76 -0.90
C LYS A 45 -12.96 -3.61 -1.66
N LEU A 46 -13.68 -2.52 -1.92
CA LEU A 46 -13.10 -1.31 -2.50
C LEU A 46 -12.14 -0.63 -1.51
N TRP A 47 -12.47 -0.60 -0.21
CA TRP A 47 -11.57 -0.11 0.83
C TRP A 47 -10.30 -0.94 0.95
N HIS A 48 -10.42 -2.27 0.90
CA HIS A 48 -9.29 -3.17 0.86
C HIS A 48 -8.38 -2.86 -0.34
N ALA A 49 -8.93 -2.79 -1.56
CA ALA A 49 -8.15 -2.46 -2.75
C ALA A 49 -7.50 -1.06 -2.66
N ALA A 50 -8.23 -0.04 -2.20
CA ALA A 50 -7.71 1.32 -2.06
C ALA A 50 -6.59 1.41 -1.01
N THR A 51 -6.74 0.72 0.11
CA THR A 51 -5.76 0.67 1.20
C THR A 51 -4.46 0.02 0.73
N TYR A 52 -4.54 -1.11 0.03
CA TYR A 52 -3.35 -1.81 -0.47
C TYR A 52 -2.73 -1.14 -1.70
N LEU A 53 -3.51 -0.38 -2.49
CA LEU A 53 -2.97 0.56 -3.46
C LEU A 53 -2.09 1.61 -2.77
N GLY A 54 -2.62 2.28 -1.74
CA GLY A 54 -1.87 3.30 -0.99
C GLY A 54 -0.62 2.72 -0.33
N PHE A 55 -0.73 1.57 0.32
CA PHE A 55 0.40 0.87 0.93
C PHE A 55 1.47 0.47 -0.11
N GLY A 56 1.04 -0.04 -1.26
CA GLY A 56 1.94 -0.37 -2.37
C GLY A 56 2.66 0.85 -2.95
N LEU A 57 1.99 2.00 -3.04
CA LEU A 57 2.62 3.25 -3.50
C LEU A 57 3.66 3.77 -2.49
N LEU A 58 3.41 3.63 -1.19
CA LEU A 58 4.41 3.95 -0.15
C LEU A 58 5.65 3.06 -0.25
N LEU A 59 5.46 1.75 -0.44
CA LEU A 59 6.56 0.81 -0.71
C LEU A 59 7.31 1.19 -1.99
N ALA A 60 6.60 1.53 -3.06
CA ALA A 60 7.22 1.94 -4.32
C ALA A 60 8.08 3.19 -4.15
N TYR A 61 7.59 4.19 -3.42
CA TYR A 61 8.31 5.42 -3.12
C TYR A 61 9.52 5.19 -2.20
N ALA A 62 9.40 4.29 -1.22
CA ALA A 62 10.52 3.89 -0.36
C ALA A 62 11.66 3.19 -1.13
N LEU A 63 11.36 2.58 -2.28
CA LEU A 63 12.31 1.86 -3.13
C LEU A 63 12.95 2.69 -4.25
N VAL A 64 12.62 3.98 -4.38
CA VAL A 64 13.12 4.87 -5.46
C VAL A 64 14.64 4.81 -5.61
N GLU A 65 15.38 4.83 -4.50
CA GLU A 65 16.86 4.83 -4.48
C GLU A 65 17.48 3.43 -4.28
N ALA A 66 16.71 2.35 -4.43
CA ALA A 66 17.19 1.00 -4.12
C ALA A 66 18.23 0.47 -5.14
N GLY A 67 18.47 1.16 -6.27
CA GLY A 67 19.36 0.69 -7.33
C GLY A 67 18.86 -0.57 -8.05
N LEU A 68 17.58 -0.90 -7.89
CA LEU A 68 16.96 -2.11 -8.42
C LEU A 68 16.27 -1.85 -9.76
N SER A 69 16.21 -2.89 -10.60
CA SER A 69 15.41 -2.84 -11.84
C SER A 69 13.93 -2.59 -11.52
N VAL A 70 13.22 -1.94 -12.45
CA VAL A 70 11.76 -1.73 -12.35
C VAL A 70 11.01 -3.03 -12.10
N ARG A 71 11.40 -4.12 -12.77
CA ARG A 71 10.80 -5.44 -12.58
C ARG A 71 10.99 -5.94 -11.15
N THR A 72 12.19 -5.81 -10.60
CA THR A 72 12.48 -6.21 -9.21
C THR A 72 11.69 -5.38 -8.22
N LYS A 73 11.62 -4.05 -8.41
CA LYS A 73 10.82 -3.16 -7.56
C LYS A 73 9.33 -3.52 -7.58
N ALA A 74 8.77 -3.76 -8.76
CA ALA A 74 7.39 -4.21 -8.92
C ALA A 74 7.12 -5.56 -8.22
N MET A 75 8.01 -6.55 -8.37
CA MET A 75 7.88 -7.83 -7.66
C MET A 75 7.94 -7.66 -6.15
N LEU A 76 8.83 -6.81 -5.64
CA LEU A 76 8.93 -6.52 -4.20
C LEU A 76 7.68 -5.83 -3.67
N VAL A 77 7.20 -4.77 -4.34
CA VAL A 77 5.99 -4.05 -3.93
C VAL A 77 4.78 -4.98 -3.92
N PHE A 78 4.55 -5.70 -5.02
CA PHE A 78 3.43 -6.64 -5.12
C PHE A 78 3.54 -7.73 -4.07
N GLY A 79 4.71 -8.37 -3.95
CA GLY A 79 4.93 -9.48 -3.02
C GLY A 79 4.79 -9.06 -1.57
N LEU A 80 5.43 -7.97 -1.15
CA LEU A 80 5.35 -7.47 0.23
C LEU A 80 3.94 -7.04 0.60
N ALA A 81 3.26 -6.27 -0.24
CA ALA A 81 1.90 -5.81 0.05
C ALA A 81 0.90 -6.98 0.08
N THR A 82 0.99 -7.93 -0.87
CA THR A 82 0.10 -9.08 -0.92
C THR A 82 0.33 -10.03 0.27
N LEU A 83 1.59 -10.36 0.58
CA LEU A 83 1.93 -11.20 1.72
C LEU A 83 1.50 -10.56 3.04
N TYR A 84 1.66 -9.25 3.17
CA TYR A 84 1.18 -8.51 4.33
C TYR A 84 -0.34 -8.65 4.48
N GLY A 85 -1.11 -8.45 3.40
CA GLY A 85 -2.56 -8.58 3.43
C GLY A 85 -3.06 -9.98 3.73
N VAL A 86 -2.45 -11.00 3.11
CA VAL A 86 -2.75 -12.40 3.45
C VAL A 86 -2.44 -12.67 4.93
N GLY A 87 -1.32 -12.16 5.45
CA GLY A 87 -0.96 -12.29 6.86
C GLY A 87 -1.99 -11.64 7.81
N ILE A 88 -2.49 -10.46 7.47
CA ILE A 88 -3.53 -9.76 8.25
C ILE A 88 -4.86 -10.55 8.25
N GLU A 89 -5.30 -11.04 7.09
CA GLU A 89 -6.53 -11.85 6.98
C GLU A 89 -6.42 -13.15 7.77
N ILE A 90 -5.26 -13.82 7.73
CA ILE A 90 -4.99 -15.00 8.56
C ILE A 90 -5.00 -14.61 10.05
N ALA A 91 -4.41 -13.47 10.43
CA ALA A 91 -4.42 -12.99 11.80
C ALA A 91 -5.84 -12.70 12.31
N GLN A 92 -6.73 -12.18 11.46
CA GLN A 92 -8.13 -11.97 11.78
C GLN A 92 -8.87 -13.28 12.11
N ALA A 93 -8.46 -14.42 11.54
CA ALA A 93 -9.03 -15.72 11.90
C ALA A 93 -8.81 -16.10 13.38
N PHE A 94 -7.86 -15.47 14.06
CA PHE A 94 -7.58 -15.68 15.49
C PHE A 94 -8.21 -14.60 16.39
N VAL A 95 -8.89 -13.59 15.83
CA VAL A 95 -9.55 -12.52 16.60
C VAL A 95 -11.02 -12.90 16.82
N PRO A 96 -11.52 -12.91 18.07
CA PRO A 96 -12.95 -13.15 18.33
C PRO A 96 -13.85 -12.19 17.55
N TYR A 97 -14.94 -12.70 17.01
CA TYR A 97 -15.91 -11.94 16.21
C TYR A 97 -15.39 -11.42 14.86
N ARG A 98 -14.20 -11.86 14.43
CA ARG A 98 -13.69 -11.68 13.07
C ARG A 98 -13.71 -12.99 12.30
N ARG A 99 -13.80 -12.88 10.97
CA ARG A 99 -13.61 -13.99 10.03
C ARG A 99 -12.63 -13.50 8.97
N TYR A 100 -11.77 -14.40 8.50
CA TYR A 100 -10.97 -14.14 7.31
C TYR A 100 -11.88 -14.18 6.09
N ASP A 101 -11.60 -13.37 5.08
CA ASP A 101 -12.30 -13.40 3.80
C ASP A 101 -11.29 -13.53 2.64
N VAL A 102 -11.49 -14.54 1.80
CA VAL A 102 -10.67 -14.75 0.61
C VAL A 102 -10.87 -13.61 -0.40
N LEU A 103 -12.07 -13.02 -0.47
CA LEU A 103 -12.33 -11.88 -1.36
C LEU A 103 -11.57 -10.64 -0.91
N ASP A 104 -11.35 -10.46 0.40
CA ASP A 104 -10.55 -9.36 0.93
C ASP A 104 -9.06 -9.57 0.62
N MET A 105 -8.56 -10.81 0.70
CA MET A 105 -7.21 -11.17 0.21
C MET A 105 -7.04 -10.83 -1.28
N VAL A 106 -8.04 -11.14 -2.11
CA VAL A 106 -8.03 -10.81 -3.55
C VAL A 106 -8.06 -9.31 -3.76
N ALA A 107 -8.91 -8.57 -3.05
CA ALA A 107 -8.98 -7.11 -3.12
C ALA A 107 -7.65 -6.46 -2.72
N ASN A 108 -7.01 -6.94 -1.65
CA ASN A 108 -5.68 -6.50 -1.23
C ASN A 108 -4.63 -6.71 -2.34
N ALA A 109 -4.63 -7.89 -2.96
CA ALA A 109 -3.71 -8.21 -4.07
C ALA A 109 -3.97 -7.34 -5.32
N VAL A 110 -5.23 -7.06 -5.64
CA VAL A 110 -5.60 -6.15 -6.74
C VAL A 110 -5.08 -4.74 -6.47
N GLY A 111 -5.26 -4.22 -5.25
CA GLY A 111 -4.70 -2.92 -4.83
C GLY A 111 -3.19 -2.86 -5.01
N ALA A 112 -2.47 -3.89 -4.54
CA ALA A 112 -1.03 -4.01 -4.68
C ALA A 112 -0.58 -4.08 -6.16
N ALA A 113 -1.33 -4.80 -7.01
CA ALA A 113 -1.05 -4.86 -8.44
C ALA A 113 -1.26 -3.51 -9.14
N LEU A 114 -2.30 -2.76 -8.77
CA LEU A 114 -2.54 -1.42 -9.27
C LEU A 114 -1.40 -0.46 -8.89
N ALA A 115 -0.87 -0.57 -7.67
CA ALA A 115 0.29 0.22 -7.22
C ALA A 115 1.52 0.01 -8.10
N CYS A 116 1.75 -1.21 -8.62
CA CYS A 116 2.85 -1.48 -9.55
C CYS A 116 2.74 -0.70 -10.86
N GLY A 117 1.55 -0.18 -11.20
CA GLY A 117 1.36 0.73 -12.31
C GLY A 117 2.14 2.04 -12.20
N TRP A 118 2.54 2.42 -10.97
CA TRP A 118 3.43 3.55 -10.70
C TRP A 118 4.71 3.54 -11.54
N TYR A 119 5.30 2.35 -11.72
CA TYR A 119 6.57 2.22 -12.41
C TYR A 119 6.52 2.55 -13.91
N ARG A 120 5.32 2.65 -14.49
CA ARG A 120 5.12 3.16 -15.86
C ARG A 120 5.38 4.66 -15.96
N PHE A 121 5.27 5.37 -14.84
CA PHE A 121 5.41 6.81 -14.73
C PHE A 121 6.69 7.23 -14.01
N GLU A 122 7.32 6.34 -13.24
CA GLU A 122 8.55 6.63 -12.48
C GLU A 122 9.66 7.28 -13.34
N GLY A 123 9.86 6.81 -14.57
CA GLY A 123 10.85 7.40 -15.49
C GLY A 123 10.51 8.81 -16.03
N ARG A 124 9.33 9.36 -15.69
CA ARG A 124 8.90 10.72 -16.06
C ARG A 124 8.99 11.71 -14.89
N ILE A 125 9.47 11.23 -13.74
CA ILE A 125 9.53 11.96 -12.48
C ILE A 125 11.00 12.27 -12.18
N ASP A 126 11.26 13.54 -11.91
CA ASP A 126 12.54 13.97 -11.36
C ASP A 126 12.41 14.03 -9.85
N PHE A 127 13.08 13.12 -9.16
CA PHE A 127 13.16 13.12 -7.70
C PHE A 127 14.21 14.13 -7.24
N VAL A 128 13.77 15.19 -6.57
CA VAL A 128 14.61 16.31 -6.15
C VAL A 128 14.72 16.31 -4.63
N GLY A 129 15.91 16.51 -4.07
CA GLY A 129 16.06 16.64 -2.62
C GLY A 129 15.20 17.78 -2.07
N THR A 130 14.68 17.63 -0.85
CA THR A 130 13.75 18.59 -0.22
C THR A 130 14.27 20.03 -0.24
N GLU A 131 15.58 20.26 -0.05
CA GLU A 131 16.19 21.59 -0.08
C GLU A 131 16.13 22.28 -1.46
N ALA A 132 16.10 21.49 -2.54
CA ALA A 132 16.02 22.01 -3.90
C ALA A 132 14.56 22.12 -4.41
N PHE A 133 13.59 21.60 -3.66
CA PHE A 133 12.16 21.73 -3.97
C PHE A 133 11.58 23.08 -3.49
N GLU A 134 12.07 23.61 -2.36
CA GLU A 134 11.60 24.88 -1.77
C GLU A 134 12.12 26.15 -2.48
N GLY A 135 13.18 26.04 -3.30
CA GLY A 135 13.77 27.18 -4.01
C GLY A 135 13.30 27.38 -5.46
N ALA A 136 12.18 26.77 -5.86
CA ALA A 136 11.70 26.74 -7.25
C ALA A 136 10.55 27.73 -7.55
N ASP A 137 10.24 28.64 -6.62
CA ASP A 137 9.29 29.75 -6.78
C ASP A 137 10.00 31.05 -7.22
#